data_AF-A0A960G4M7-F1
#
_entry.id   AF-A0A960G4M7-F1
#
_cell.length_a   1.000
_cell.length_b   1.000
_cell.length_c   1.000
_cell.angle_alpha   90.00
_cell.angle_beta   90.00
_cell.angle_gamma   90.00
#
_symmetry.space_group_name_H-M   'P 1'
#
loop_
_entity.id
_entity.type
_entity.pdbx_description
1 polymer ?
#
loop_
_entity_poly.entity_id
_entity_poly.type
_entity_poly.pdbx_seq_one_letter_code
_entity_poly.pdbx_strand_id
1 'polypeptide(L)'
;MMASGSKVWSVFSLGAAVAAAAVAKKGLNTSWRLATGKNPPANPADPDVQLWEAVLWAAASGTFVALARMLATRRAAHYYQRSTGQLPPGLQTDDQQADMAKAPTA
;
A
#
# COMPACT_ATOMS: atom_id res chain seq x y z
N MET A 1 14.05 1.94 -10.56
CA MET A 1 15.22 2.17 -9.68
C MET A 1 15.15 1.22 -8.48
N MET A 2 15.60 -0.03 -8.63
CA MET A 2 15.98 -0.82 -7.45
C MET A 2 17.40 -0.39 -7.08
N ALA A 3 17.63 -0.03 -5.82
CA ALA A 3 18.88 0.56 -5.36
C ALA A 3 20.08 -0.36 -5.66
N SER A 4 20.87 -0.02 -6.68
CA SER A 4 22.23 -0.52 -6.87
C SER A 4 23.13 0.18 -5.84
N GLY A 5 23.13 -0.30 -4.60
CA GLY A 5 23.94 0.29 -3.54
C GLY A 5 24.13 -0.66 -2.38
N SER A 6 25.29 -1.31 -2.29
CA SER A 6 25.77 -2.17 -1.19
C SER A 6 24.97 -3.44 -0.89
N LYS A 7 25.65 -4.60 -0.87
CA LYS A 7 25.07 -5.90 -0.45
C LYS A 7 24.39 -5.83 0.92
N VAL A 8 24.89 -4.99 1.82
CA VAL A 8 24.31 -4.77 3.17
C VAL A 8 22.91 -4.17 3.07
N TRP A 9 22.71 -3.15 2.24
CA TRP A 9 21.40 -2.55 2.01
C TRP A 9 20.42 -3.53 1.37
N SER A 10 20.89 -4.36 0.43
CA SER A 10 20.05 -5.39 -0.19
C SER A 10 19.60 -6.44 0.83
N VAL A 11 20.49 -6.93 1.68
CA VAL A 11 20.16 -7.90 2.75
C VAL A 11 19.20 -7.29 3.76
N PHE A 12 19.45 -6.04 4.18
CA PHE A 12 18.56 -5.33 5.09
C PHE A 12 17.15 -5.13 4.48
N SER A 13 17.08 -4.69 3.23
CA SER A 13 15.81 -4.51 2.51
C SER A 13 15.04 -5.82 2.38
N LEU A 14 15.75 -6.91 2.08
CA LEU A 14 15.16 -8.25 1.99
C LEU A 14 14.62 -8.71 3.35
N GLY A 15 15.40 -8.52 4.42
CA GLY A 15 14.98 -8.83 5.79
C GLY A 15 13.76 -8.01 6.23
N ALA A 16 13.75 -6.72 5.92
CA ALA A 16 12.63 -5.82 6.20
C ALA A 16 11.37 -6.25 5.44
N ALA A 17 11.49 -6.63 4.17
CA ALA A 17 10.38 -7.15 3.37
C ALA A 17 9.81 -8.45 3.97
N VAL A 18 10.66 -9.39 4.36
CA VAL A 18 10.23 -10.65 5.01
C VAL A 18 9.52 -10.37 6.33
N ALA A 19 10.08 -9.50 7.17
CA ALA A 19 9.46 -9.12 8.45
C ALA A 19 8.09 -8.44 8.24
N ALA A 20 8.00 -7.49 7.29
CA ALA A 20 6.75 -6.84 6.93
C ALA A 20 5.71 -7.85 6.44
N ALA A 21 6.10 -8.79 5.59
CA ALA A 21 5.23 -9.86 5.10
C ALA A 21 4.72 -10.75 6.24
N ALA A 22 5.57 -11.10 7.21
CA ALA A 22 5.17 -11.89 8.37
C ALA A 22 4.15 -11.16 9.25
N VAL A 23 4.36 -9.86 9.50
CA VAL A 23 3.42 -9.02 10.26
C VAL A 23 2.10 -8.88 9.53
N ALA A 24 2.13 -8.60 8.22
CA ALA A 24 0.93 -8.49 7.39
C ALA A 24 0.12 -9.80 7.41
N LYS A 25 0.78 -10.95 7.23
CA LYS A 25 0.14 -12.27 7.29
C LYS A 25 -0.53 -12.53 8.64
N LYS A 26 0.14 -12.16 9.74
CA LYS A 26 -0.43 -12.32 11.09
C LYS A 26 -1.62 -11.40 11.32
N GLY A 27 -1.54 -10.15 10.85
CA GLY A 27 -2.64 -9.19 10.90
C GLY A 27 -3.88 -9.68 10.15
N LEU A 28 -3.69 -10.12 8.89
CA LEU A 28 -4.75 -10.68 8.05
C LEU A 28 -5.38 -11.94 8.67
N ASN A 29 -4.56 -12.85 9.20
CA ASN A 29 -5.09 -14.06 9.85
C ASN A 29 -5.91 -13.72 11.10
N THR A 30 -5.48 -12.71 11.85
CA THR A 30 -6.16 -12.27 13.08
C THR A 30 -7.46 -11.56 12.75
N SER A 31 -7.46 -10.63 11.79
CA SER A 31 -8.67 -9.92 11.36
C SER A 31 -9.71 -10.87 10.79
N TRP A 32 -9.29 -11.85 10.00
CA TRP A 32 -10.19 -12.86 9.44
C TRP A 32 -10.82 -13.75 10.51
N ARG A 33 -10.00 -14.24 11.46
CA ARG A 33 -10.50 -15.02 12.60
C ARG A 33 -11.46 -14.21 13.46
N LEU A 34 -11.18 -12.93 13.69
CA LEU A 34 -12.09 -12.04 14.44
C LEU A 34 -13.43 -11.86 13.72
N ALA A 35 -13.39 -11.63 12.40
CA ALA A 35 -14.59 -11.36 11.62
C ALA A 35 -15.46 -12.60 11.36
N THR A 36 -14.83 -13.76 11.15
CA THR A 36 -15.53 -14.98 10.69
C THR A 36 -15.55 -16.12 11.72
N GLY A 37 -14.75 -16.02 12.80
CA GLY A 37 -14.58 -17.10 13.78
C GLY A 37 -13.82 -18.32 13.24
N LYS A 38 -13.35 -18.30 11.99
CA LYS A 38 -12.77 -19.45 11.29
C LYS A 38 -11.34 -19.14 10.83
N ASN A 39 -10.56 -20.17 10.54
CA ASN A 39 -9.24 -20.00 9.95
C ASN A 39 -9.36 -19.43 8.52
N PRO A 40 -8.50 -18.48 8.13
CA PRO A 40 -8.55 -17.87 6.81
C PRO A 40 -8.36 -18.90 5.70
N PRO A 41 -9.18 -18.86 4.63
CA PRO A 41 -8.96 -19.68 3.44
C PRO A 41 -7.62 -19.27 2.83
N ALA A 42 -6.65 -20.17 2.93
CA ALA A 42 -5.23 -19.85 2.83
C ALA A 42 -4.74 -19.60 1.41
N ASN A 43 -5.60 -19.67 0.38
CA ASN A 43 -5.13 -19.65 -0.98
C ASN A 43 -6.14 -19.04 -1.96
N PRO A 44 -5.97 -17.78 -2.41
CA PRO A 44 -6.73 -17.23 -3.53
C PRO A 44 -6.38 -17.84 -4.89
N ALA A 45 -5.38 -18.74 -4.95
CA ALA A 45 -5.08 -19.58 -6.13
C ALA A 45 -5.74 -20.97 -6.06
N ASP A 46 -6.63 -21.18 -5.09
CA ASP A 46 -7.40 -22.41 -4.98
C ASP A 46 -8.42 -22.47 -6.14
N PRO A 47 -8.34 -23.47 -7.03
CA PRO A 47 -9.16 -23.56 -8.24
C PRO A 47 -10.66 -23.79 -7.94
N ASP A 48 -11.02 -24.10 -6.70
CA ASP A 48 -12.41 -24.22 -6.24
C ASP A 48 -13.05 -22.86 -5.86
N VAL A 49 -12.31 -21.75 -5.92
CA VAL A 49 -12.86 -20.40 -5.69
C VAL A 49 -13.47 -19.87 -6.98
N GLN A 50 -14.76 -19.54 -6.95
CA GLN A 50 -15.45 -18.94 -8.09
C GLN A 50 -14.78 -17.61 -8.46
N LEU A 51 -14.60 -17.35 -9.77
CA LEU A 51 -13.90 -16.17 -10.27
C LEU A 51 -14.44 -14.86 -9.69
N TRP A 52 -15.75 -14.76 -9.45
CA TRP A 52 -16.38 -13.57 -8.89
C TRP A 52 -16.02 -13.33 -7.41
N GLU A 53 -15.83 -14.40 -6.62
CA GLU A 53 -15.38 -14.33 -5.23
C GLU A 53 -13.92 -13.88 -5.15
N ALA A 54 -13.07 -14.36 -6.06
CA ALA A 54 -11.69 -13.91 -6.18
C ALA A 54 -11.62 -12.41 -6.55
N VAL A 55 -12.44 -11.96 -7.50
CA VAL A 55 -12.52 -10.55 -7.91
C VAL A 55 -13.00 -9.66 -6.76
N LEU A 56 -14.06 -10.06 -6.05
CA LEU A 56 -14.57 -9.29 -4.91
C LEU A 56 -13.54 -9.18 -3.79
N TRP A 57 -12.82 -10.28 -3.51
CA TRP A 57 -11.76 -10.28 -2.52
C TRP A 57 -10.56 -9.42 -2.92
N ALA A 58 -10.16 -9.49 -4.20
CA ALA A 58 -9.08 -8.67 -4.74
C ALA A 58 -9.45 -7.19 -4.72
N ALA A 59 -10.68 -6.82 -5.10
CA ALA A 59 -11.16 -5.44 -5.05
C ALA A 59 -11.18 -4.92 -3.61
N ALA A 60 -11.77 -5.66 -2.68
CA ALA A 60 -11.84 -5.28 -1.27
C ALA A 60 -10.44 -5.13 -0.65
N SER A 61 -9.56 -6.10 -0.88
CA SER A 61 -8.18 -6.09 -0.39
C SER A 61 -7.36 -4.97 -1.02
N GLY A 62 -7.50 -4.77 -2.32
CA GLY A 62 -6.81 -3.71 -3.07
C GLY A 62 -7.20 -2.32 -2.59
N THR A 63 -8.50 -2.06 -2.43
CA THR A 63 -9.00 -0.80 -1.87
C THR A 63 -8.50 -0.58 -0.45
N PHE A 64 -8.56 -1.61 0.40
CA PHE A 64 -8.08 -1.51 1.77
C PHE A 64 -6.58 -1.17 1.83
N VAL A 65 -5.75 -1.86 1.04
CA VAL A 65 -4.30 -1.60 0.97
C VAL A 65 -4.02 -0.18 0.46
N ALA A 66 -4.76 0.27 -0.56
CA ALA A 66 -4.61 1.62 -1.09
C ALA A 66 -4.91 2.69 -0.03
N LEU A 67 -6.02 2.53 0.70
CA LEU A 67 -6.38 3.43 1.81
C LEU A 67 -5.35 3.39 2.93
N ALA A 68 -4.88 2.20 3.32
CA ALA A 68 -3.85 2.04 4.34
C ALA A 68 -2.56 2.77 3.94
N ARG A 69 -2.11 2.62 2.69
CA ARG A 69 -0.95 3.34 2.15
C ARG A 69 -1.16 4.85 2.16
N MET A 70 -2.32 5.33 1.72
CA MET A 70 -2.66 6.76 1.73
C MET A 70 -2.57 7.33 3.14
N LEU A 71 -3.21 6.68 4.12
CA LEU A 71 -3.21 7.12 5.51
C LEU A 71 -1.81 7.07 6.13
N ALA A 72 -1.03 6.02 5.83
CA ALA A 72 0.34 5.88 6.31
C ALA A 72 1.23 7.01 5.76
N THR A 73 1.19 7.27 4.46
CA THR A 73 1.97 8.36 3.83
C THR A 73 1.56 9.71 4.40
N ARG A 74 0.24 9.95 4.58
CA ARG A 74 -0.26 11.20 5.18
C ARG A 74 0.21 11.37 6.62
N ARG A 75 0.19 10.31 7.43
CA ARG A 75 0.71 10.30 8.81
C ARG A 75 2.21 10.53 8.85
N ALA A 76 2.97 9.89 7.97
CA ALA A 76 4.41 10.06 7.87
C ALA A 76 4.77 11.51 7.50
N ALA A 77 4.05 12.12 6.55
CA ALA A 77 4.23 13.52 6.18
C ALA A 77 3.93 14.47 7.34
N HIS A 78 2.81 14.27 8.06
CA HIS A 78 2.49 15.07 9.25
C HIS A 78 3.49 14.87 10.39
N TYR A 79 3.95 13.63 10.62
CA TYR A 79 4.95 13.35 11.64
C TYR A 79 6.28 14.02 11.30
N TYR A 80 6.72 13.92 10.04
CA TYR A 80 7.92 14.60 9.54
C TYR A 80 7.80 16.10 9.76
N GLN A 81 6.73 16.74 9.25
CA GLN A 81 6.44 18.17 9.46
C GLN A 81 6.49 18.56 10.95
N ARG A 82 5.89 17.76 11.84
CA ARG A 82 5.85 18.03 13.28
C ARG A 82 7.22 17.86 13.95
N SER A 83 8.06 16.97 13.43
CA SER A 83 9.38 16.67 13.98
C SER A 83 10.51 17.56 13.44
N THR A 84 10.40 18.05 12.20
CA THR A 84 11.47 18.81 11.53
C THR A 84 11.10 20.28 11.28
N GLY A 85 9.83 20.68 11.46
CA GLY A 85 9.37 22.06 11.22
C GLY A 85 9.43 22.50 9.74
N GLN A 86 9.83 21.60 8.83
CA GLN A 86 9.99 21.86 7.40
C GLN A 86 9.28 20.76 6.61
N LEU A 87 8.63 21.15 5.51
CA LEU A 87 7.99 20.21 4.58
C LEU A 87 9.05 19.29 3.94
N PRO A 88 8.82 17.97 3.86
CA PRO A 88 9.75 17.07 3.18
C PRO A 88 9.84 17.45 1.69
N PRO A 89 11.06 17.55 1.11
CA PRO A 89 11.24 17.89 -0.30
C PRO A 89 10.65 16.77 -1.16
N GLY A 90 9.64 17.10 -1.97
CA GLY A 90 8.96 16.15 -2.87
C GLY A 90 7.43 16.13 -2.78
N LEU A 91 6.81 16.85 -1.84
CA LEU A 91 5.38 17.20 -1.94
C LEU A 91 5.23 18.41 -2.87
N GLN A 92 5.42 18.20 -4.18
CA GLN A 92 4.82 19.10 -5.16
C GLN A 92 3.31 18.97 -4.98
N THR A 93 2.64 20.10 -4.74
CA THR A 93 1.22 20.22 -5.05
C THR A 93 1.11 19.85 -6.52
N ASP A 94 0.33 18.82 -6.87
CA ASP A 94 -0.14 18.66 -8.23
C ASP A 94 -1.08 19.85 -8.51
N ASP A 95 -0.49 21.01 -8.77
CA ASP A 95 -1.13 22.12 -9.48
C ASP A 95 -1.36 21.58 -10.89
N GLN A 96 -2.42 20.77 -11.01
CA GLN A 96 -2.91 20.32 -12.29
C GLN A 96 -3.07 21.55 -13.18
N GLN A 97 -2.32 21.57 -14.26
CA GLN A 97 -2.37 22.52 -15.37
C GLN A 97 -3.82 22.59 -15.92
N ALA A 98 -4.69 23.33 -15.25
CA ALA A 98 -5.99 23.72 -15.76
C ALA A 98 -5.86 24.77 -16.89
N ASP A 99 -4.69 25.38 -17.03
CA ASP A 99 -4.41 26.40 -18.06
C ASP A 99 -4.06 25.82 -19.44
N MET A 100 -3.81 24.51 -19.57
CA MET A 100 -3.47 23.88 -20.87
C MET A 100 -4.69 23.34 -21.63
N ALA A 101 -5.90 23.38 -21.05
CA ALA A 101 -7.15 23.13 -21.76
C ALA A 101 -7.68 24.43 -22.40
N LYS A 102 -6.84 25.17 -23.12
CA LYS A 102 -7.33 26.22 -24.02
C LYS A 102 -8.17 25.53 -25.10
N ALA A 103 -9.46 25.82 -25.11
CA ALA A 103 -10.47 25.24 -25.98
C ALA A 103 -10.02 25.19 -27.46
N PRO A 104 -10.45 24.17 -28.23
CA PRO A 104 -10.28 24.20 -29.68
C PRO A 104 -10.98 25.46 -30.21
N THR A 105 -10.19 26.38 -30.76
CA THR A 105 -10.70 27.46 -31.59
C THR A 105 -11.45 26.83 -32.75
N ALA A 106 -12.73 27.21 -32.87
CA ALA A 106 -13.60 26.91 -34.01
C ALA A 106 -13.02 27.46 -35.32
#